data_AF-A0A9X3Z631-F1
#
_entry.id   AF-A0A9X3Z631-F1
#
_cell.length_a   1.000
_cell.length_b   1.000
_cell.length_c   1.000
_cell.angle_alpha   90.00
_cell.angle_beta   90.00
_cell.angle_gamma   90.00
#
_symmetry.space_group_name_H-M   'P 1'
#
loop_
_entity.id
_entity.type
_entity.pdbx_description
1 polymer ?
#
loop_
_entity_poly.entity_id
_entity_poly.type
_entity_poly.pdbx_seq_one_letter_code
_entity_poly.pdbx_strand_id
1 'polypeptide(L)'
;MVDGISIYPASLNVTLEIPWGLAEALVSAGPELLQVMAKELAKAKAKAEQTHPVSKLRDRRRPKGHGQWTALAAQADRRVRVLRKAEGLRDGAAISLVARELQLAPSALTALLHVHRRERKEWLQARRTVEIIRLYFQGYSNNQIGQKLRPSVSAGTVQKVVSDSKDIIAFVRGRVRRITAQPVQGESQAAKGGLLKKPSPEAVAQAKADERAERIALHTRWGVQIYRQFRRSSPKGPEERRELLKSLGKQYEVDLVYINWLLGRRLKKVKVYIEQRRLAAVYRLHRRGLTNKKIAIAVGLHDRTVARYVRQARKDGKLQKTPPVMKVQEARYA
;
A
#
# COMPACT_ATOMS: atom_id res chain seq x y z
N MET A 1 29.05 25.68 -23.02
CA MET A 1 28.85 25.16 -21.66
C MET A 1 27.37 25.29 -21.36
N VAL A 2 26.66 24.16 -21.15
CA VAL A 2 25.22 24.17 -20.88
C VAL A 2 25.02 23.74 -19.45
N ASP A 3 24.65 24.70 -18.61
CA ASP A 3 24.25 24.49 -17.22
C ASP A 3 22.81 23.96 -17.13
N GLY A 4 22.66 22.90 -16.32
CA GLY A 4 21.47 22.40 -15.64
C GLY A 4 20.08 22.65 -16.22
N ILE A 5 19.50 21.64 -16.88
CA ILE A 5 18.04 21.57 -17.12
C ILE A 5 17.37 20.84 -15.94
N SER A 6 16.57 21.59 -15.17
CA SER A 6 15.65 21.06 -14.16
C SER A 6 14.59 20.15 -14.79
N ILE A 7 14.42 18.95 -14.23
CA ILE A 7 13.64 17.83 -14.81
C ILE A 7 12.12 17.93 -14.52
N TYR A 8 11.66 18.99 -13.84
CA TYR A 8 10.23 19.28 -13.68
C TYR A 8 10.02 20.79 -13.53
N PRO A 9 9.44 21.51 -14.50
CA PRO A 9 8.95 22.84 -14.20
C PRO A 9 7.47 22.71 -13.79
N ALA A 10 7.14 23.22 -12.61
CA ALA A 10 5.76 23.44 -12.16
C ALA A 10 5.04 24.53 -13.00
N SER A 11 5.73 25.09 -14.00
CA SER A 11 5.27 26.10 -14.95
C SER A 11 5.69 25.70 -16.37
N LEU A 12 4.80 25.88 -17.34
CA LEU A 12 5.14 25.75 -18.75
C LEU A 12 5.55 27.15 -19.23
N ASN A 13 6.85 27.40 -19.42
CA ASN A 13 7.32 28.68 -19.97
C ASN A 13 7.26 28.60 -21.49
N VAL A 14 6.35 29.36 -22.10
CA VAL A 14 6.27 29.55 -23.56
C VAL A 14 6.77 30.95 -23.84
N THR A 15 7.88 31.08 -24.55
CA THR A 15 8.37 32.35 -25.06
C THR A 15 7.65 32.62 -26.38
N LEU A 16 6.86 33.68 -26.45
CA LEU A 16 6.21 34.13 -27.67
C LEU A 16 6.81 35.50 -28.04
N GLU A 17 7.24 35.65 -29.29
CA GLU A 17 7.53 36.97 -29.84
C GLU A 17 6.21 37.63 -30.20
N ILE A 18 5.87 38.69 -29.46
CA ILE A 18 4.59 39.38 -29.59
C ILE A 18 4.90 40.82 -30.02
N PRO A 19 4.27 41.35 -31.10
CA PRO A 19 4.39 42.74 -31.48
C PRO A 19 4.02 43.68 -30.32
N TRP A 20 4.76 44.77 -30.15
CA TRP A 20 4.65 45.66 -28.98
C TRP A 20 3.22 46.14 -28.68
N GLY A 21 2.46 46.54 -29.71
CA GLY A 21 1.06 46.96 -29.53
C GLY A 21 0.13 45.86 -29.04
N LEU A 22 0.41 44.59 -29.37
CA LEU A 22 -0.33 43.44 -28.83
C LEU A 22 0.11 43.12 -27.38
N ALA A 23 1.37 43.36 -27.03
CA ALA A 23 1.85 43.23 -25.66
C ALA A 23 1.21 44.27 -24.73
N GLU A 24 1.09 45.53 -25.16
CA GLU A 24 0.37 46.57 -24.42
C GLU A 24 -1.11 46.22 -24.22
N ALA A 25 -1.78 45.76 -25.28
CA ALA A 25 -3.17 45.29 -25.20
C ALA A 25 -3.33 44.07 -24.27
N LEU A 26 -2.35 43.16 -24.25
CA LEU A 26 -2.30 42.01 -23.34
C LEU A 26 -1.98 42.38 -21.90
N VAL A 27 -1.29 43.50 -21.65
CA VAL A 27 -1.05 44.01 -20.30
C VAL A 27 -2.29 44.75 -19.79
N SER A 28 -2.93 45.56 -20.64
CA SER A 28 -4.12 46.34 -20.29
C SER A 28 -5.37 45.48 -20.12
N ALA A 29 -5.59 44.49 -21.01
CA ALA A 29 -6.70 43.55 -20.94
C ALA A 29 -6.32 42.19 -20.29
N GLY A 30 -5.07 42.06 -19.84
CA GLY A 30 -4.47 40.82 -19.34
C GLY A 30 -5.27 40.10 -18.26
N PRO A 31 -5.78 40.79 -17.23
CA PRO A 31 -6.59 40.15 -16.21
C PRO A 31 -7.88 39.54 -16.77
N GLU A 32 -8.55 40.23 -17.69
CA GLU A 32 -9.79 39.77 -18.31
C GLU A 32 -9.53 38.61 -19.28
N LEU A 33 -8.49 38.71 -20.10
CA LEU A 33 -8.09 37.66 -21.04
C LEU A 33 -7.67 36.39 -20.30
N LEU A 34 -6.88 36.51 -19.22
CA LEU A 34 -6.50 35.37 -18.38
C LEU A 34 -7.73 34.73 -17.72
N GLN A 35 -8.71 35.51 -17.30
CA GLN A 35 -9.98 34.98 -16.77
C GLN A 35 -10.78 34.24 -17.84
N VAL A 36 -10.86 34.78 -19.07
CA VAL A 36 -11.54 34.12 -20.20
C VAL A 36 -10.82 32.83 -20.58
N MET A 37 -9.49 32.86 -20.71
CA MET A 37 -8.68 31.66 -20.99
C MET A 37 -8.79 30.62 -19.87
N ALA A 38 -8.78 31.03 -18.60
CA ALA A 38 -8.98 30.11 -17.48
C ALA A 38 -10.37 29.48 -17.49
N LYS A 39 -11.41 30.26 -17.82
CA LYS A 39 -12.79 29.75 -17.99
C LYS A 39 -12.88 28.77 -19.15
N GLU A 40 -12.29 29.07 -20.30
CA GLU A 40 -12.29 28.17 -21.47
C GLU A 40 -11.46 26.90 -21.22
N LEU A 41 -10.31 26.99 -20.56
CA LEU A 41 -9.54 25.83 -20.10
C LEU A 41 -10.33 24.98 -19.10
N ALA A 42 -11.04 25.62 -18.16
CA ALA A 42 -11.90 24.91 -17.21
C ALA A 42 -13.07 24.21 -17.92
N LYS A 43 -13.71 24.85 -18.90
CA LYS A 43 -14.75 24.25 -19.76
C LYS A 43 -14.20 23.09 -20.58
N ALA A 44 -13.04 23.25 -21.23
CA ALA A 44 -12.39 22.20 -22.01
C ALA A 44 -12.02 21.00 -21.12
N LYS A 45 -11.52 21.26 -19.91
CA LYS A 45 -11.21 20.23 -18.92
C LYS A 45 -12.46 19.53 -18.41
N ALA A 46 -13.52 20.27 -18.08
CA ALA A 46 -14.80 19.71 -17.65
C ALA A 46 -15.45 18.89 -18.77
N LYS A 47 -15.41 19.38 -20.02
CA LYS A 47 -15.88 18.67 -21.20
C LYS A 47 -15.08 17.39 -21.41
N ALA A 48 -13.74 17.42 -21.29
CA ALA A 48 -12.91 16.21 -21.36
C ALA A 48 -13.20 15.21 -20.23
N GLU A 49 -13.49 15.68 -19.01
CA GLU A 49 -13.87 14.83 -17.87
C GLU A 49 -15.26 14.19 -18.04
N GLN A 50 -16.21 14.90 -18.67
CA GLN A 50 -17.56 14.44 -18.96
C GLN A 50 -17.67 13.56 -20.21
N THR A 51 -16.91 13.88 -21.28
CA THR A 51 -16.98 13.17 -22.57
C THR A 51 -16.12 11.92 -22.62
N HIS A 52 -15.06 11.80 -21.82
CA HIS A 52 -14.25 10.59 -21.87
C HIS A 52 -14.80 9.48 -20.95
N PRO A 53 -15.08 8.27 -21.49
CA PRO A 53 -15.35 7.06 -20.68
C PRO A 53 -14.18 6.65 -19.75
N VAL A 54 -13.08 7.39 -19.77
CA VAL A 54 -11.87 7.19 -18.97
C VAL A 54 -11.98 7.79 -17.57
N SER A 55 -12.83 8.80 -17.34
CA SER A 55 -13.15 9.25 -15.97
C SER A 55 -13.77 8.10 -15.16
N LYS A 56 -14.55 7.22 -15.83
CA LYS A 56 -15.09 5.98 -15.28
C LYS A 56 -14.06 4.89 -14.99
N LEU A 57 -12.81 5.00 -15.49
CA LEU A 57 -11.69 4.08 -15.19
C LEU A 57 -10.89 4.48 -13.95
N ARG A 58 -11.03 5.73 -13.47
CA ARG A 58 -10.37 6.19 -12.23
C ARG A 58 -11.03 5.66 -10.96
N ASP A 59 -12.27 5.18 -11.07
CA ASP A 59 -13.06 4.76 -9.92
C ASP A 59 -12.68 3.35 -9.47
N ARG A 60 -11.87 3.26 -8.40
CA ARG A 60 -11.24 2.02 -7.90
C ARG A 60 -12.24 0.94 -7.41
N ARG A 61 -13.52 1.28 -7.31
CA ARG A 61 -14.57 0.43 -6.73
C ARG A 61 -15.46 -0.26 -7.77
N ARG A 62 -15.27 0.01 -9.07
CA ARG A 62 -16.17 -0.51 -10.10
C ARG A 62 -15.90 -2.00 -10.38
N PRO A 63 -16.95 -2.82 -10.64
CA PRO A 63 -16.77 -4.18 -11.14
C PRO A 63 -15.99 -4.17 -12.46
N LYS A 64 -15.14 -5.20 -12.64
CA LYS A 64 -14.27 -5.40 -13.81
C LYS A 64 -15.08 -5.38 -15.10
N GLY A 65 -15.10 -4.24 -15.78
CA GLY A 65 -15.73 -4.09 -17.10
C GLY A 65 -14.89 -4.81 -18.14
N HIS A 66 -15.12 -6.11 -18.28
CA HIS A 66 -14.47 -6.96 -19.27
C HIS A 66 -14.99 -6.67 -20.68
N GLY A 67 -14.07 -6.57 -21.65
CA GLY A 67 -14.40 -6.64 -23.07
C GLY A 67 -13.57 -5.69 -23.92
N GLN A 68 -14.09 -4.51 -24.17
CA GLN A 68 -13.56 -3.62 -25.21
C GLN A 68 -12.24 -2.93 -24.79
N TRP A 69 -12.16 -2.42 -23.57
CA TRP A 69 -10.98 -1.69 -23.09
C TRP A 69 -9.77 -2.59 -22.87
N THR A 70 -9.99 -3.87 -22.53
CA THR A 70 -8.92 -4.84 -22.30
C THR A 70 -8.15 -5.17 -23.58
N ALA A 71 -8.85 -5.29 -24.71
CA ALA A 71 -8.23 -5.55 -26.00
C ALA A 71 -7.41 -4.34 -26.47
N LEU A 72 -8.01 -3.14 -26.39
CA LEU A 72 -7.33 -1.88 -26.71
C LEU A 72 -6.10 -1.66 -25.82
N ALA A 73 -6.21 -1.92 -24.53
CA ALA A 73 -5.08 -1.80 -23.59
C ALA A 73 -3.96 -2.79 -23.87
N ALA A 74 -4.30 -4.02 -24.24
CA ALA A 74 -3.32 -5.02 -24.62
C ALA A 74 -2.62 -4.67 -25.95
N GLN A 75 -3.34 -4.08 -26.91
CA GLN A 75 -2.76 -3.58 -28.15
C GLN A 75 -1.82 -2.40 -27.87
N ALA A 76 -2.28 -1.41 -27.11
CA ALA A 76 -1.48 -0.26 -26.70
C ALA A 76 -0.21 -0.66 -25.94
N ASP A 77 -0.33 -1.57 -24.95
CA ASP A 77 0.84 -2.01 -24.16
C ASP A 77 1.85 -2.76 -25.03
N ARG A 78 1.39 -3.54 -26.01
CA ARG A 78 2.27 -4.18 -27.00
C ARG A 78 2.99 -3.14 -27.85
N ARG A 79 2.27 -2.17 -28.41
CA ARG A 79 2.85 -1.11 -29.25
C ARG A 79 3.87 -0.27 -28.48
N VAL A 80 3.55 0.17 -27.26
CA VAL A 80 4.49 0.90 -26.39
C VAL A 80 5.76 0.08 -26.13
N ARG A 81 5.66 -1.23 -25.90
CA ARG A 81 6.85 -2.09 -25.70
C ARG A 81 7.70 -2.25 -26.96
N VAL A 82 7.08 -2.31 -28.14
CA VAL A 82 7.79 -2.38 -29.43
C VAL A 82 8.57 -1.09 -29.64
N LEU A 83 7.92 0.07 -29.53
CA LEU A 83 8.55 1.39 -29.66
C LEU A 83 9.74 1.56 -28.70
N ARG A 84 9.62 1.09 -27.45
CA ARG A 84 10.73 1.12 -26.49
C ARG A 84 11.92 0.25 -26.88
N LYS A 85 11.65 -0.95 -27.40
CA LYS A 85 12.70 -1.94 -27.70
C LYS A 85 13.36 -1.72 -29.05
N ALA A 86 12.57 -1.42 -30.07
CA ALA A 86 13.03 -1.25 -31.44
C ALA A 86 13.58 0.16 -31.68
N GLU A 87 12.92 1.19 -31.16
CA GLU A 87 13.24 2.59 -31.46
C GLU A 87 13.93 3.31 -30.28
N GLY A 88 14.14 2.62 -29.15
CA GLY A 88 14.78 3.22 -27.97
C GLY A 88 13.99 4.36 -27.32
N LEU A 89 12.71 4.51 -27.66
CA LEU A 89 11.89 5.62 -27.17
C LEU A 89 11.69 5.56 -25.65
N ARG A 90 11.79 6.71 -24.99
CA ARG A 90 11.43 6.87 -23.56
C ARG A 90 9.93 6.60 -23.37
N ASP A 91 9.55 6.10 -22.18
CA ASP A 91 8.17 5.70 -21.85
C ASP A 91 7.13 6.78 -22.19
N GLY A 92 7.39 8.05 -21.81
CA GLY A 92 6.45 9.14 -22.08
C GLY A 92 6.28 9.47 -23.57
N ALA A 93 7.36 9.36 -24.36
CA ALA A 93 7.32 9.60 -25.80
C ALA A 93 6.57 8.47 -26.52
N ALA A 94 6.86 7.22 -26.17
CA ALA A 94 6.16 6.05 -26.71
C ALA A 94 4.66 6.10 -26.37
N ILE A 95 4.30 6.44 -25.13
CA ILE A 95 2.89 6.60 -24.73
C ILE A 95 2.23 7.73 -25.53
N SER A 96 2.89 8.87 -25.71
CA SER A 96 2.32 10.00 -26.46
C SER A 96 2.09 9.66 -27.93
N LEU A 97 3.02 8.92 -28.56
CA LEU A 97 2.89 8.47 -29.94
C LEU A 97 1.72 7.49 -30.09
N VAL A 98 1.65 6.47 -29.23
CA VAL A 98 0.53 5.50 -29.24
C VAL A 98 -0.81 6.16 -28.91
N ALA A 99 -0.81 7.17 -28.04
CA ALA A 99 -2.01 7.93 -27.73
C ALA A 99 -2.53 8.67 -28.97
N ARG A 100 -1.64 9.25 -29.79
CA ARG A 100 -2.01 9.85 -31.09
C ARG A 100 -2.51 8.81 -32.08
N GLU A 101 -1.81 7.66 -32.22
CA GLU A 101 -2.22 6.55 -33.10
C GLU A 101 -3.65 6.06 -32.78
N LEU A 102 -4.00 6.01 -31.49
CA LEU A 102 -5.30 5.53 -31.01
C LEU A 102 -6.33 6.65 -30.79
N GLN A 103 -6.02 7.91 -31.15
CA GLN A 103 -6.89 9.08 -30.94
C GLN A 103 -7.35 9.23 -29.46
N LEU A 104 -6.42 9.03 -28.53
CA LEU A 104 -6.64 9.15 -27.09
C LEU A 104 -5.76 10.26 -26.50
N ALA A 105 -6.24 10.89 -25.41
CA ALA A 105 -5.38 11.73 -24.59
C ALA A 105 -4.24 10.88 -23.95
N PRO A 106 -2.97 11.37 -23.90
CA PRO A 106 -1.86 10.61 -23.29
C PRO A 106 -2.11 10.21 -21.83
N SER A 107 -2.80 11.08 -21.07
CA SER A 107 -3.20 10.81 -19.70
C SER A 107 -4.23 9.67 -19.58
N ALA A 108 -5.13 9.57 -20.56
CA ALA A 108 -6.11 8.49 -20.65
C ALA A 108 -5.45 7.15 -20.97
N LEU A 109 -4.56 7.13 -21.95
CA LEU A 109 -3.78 5.94 -22.30
C LEU A 109 -2.93 5.46 -21.13
N THR A 110 -2.31 6.38 -20.38
CA THR A 110 -1.52 6.06 -19.19
C THR A 110 -2.36 5.35 -18.12
N ALA A 111 -3.56 5.86 -17.84
CA ALA A 111 -4.48 5.23 -16.89
C ALA A 111 -4.91 3.84 -17.34
N LEU A 112 -5.24 3.69 -18.62
CA LEU A 112 -5.67 2.43 -19.22
C LEU A 112 -4.54 1.38 -19.22
N LEU A 113 -3.30 1.78 -19.54
CA LEU A 113 -2.12 0.92 -19.41
C LEU A 113 -1.85 0.51 -17.96
N HIS A 114 -2.04 1.41 -17.00
CA HIS A 114 -1.86 1.10 -15.58
C HIS A 114 -2.83 0.02 -15.10
N VAL A 115 -4.12 0.15 -15.42
CA VAL A 115 -5.15 -0.84 -15.09
C VAL A 115 -4.81 -2.18 -15.74
N HIS A 116 -4.53 -2.20 -17.04
CA HIS A 116 -4.18 -3.42 -17.77
C HIS A 116 -2.94 -4.13 -17.20
N ARG A 117 -1.87 -3.39 -16.92
CA ARG A 117 -0.64 -3.95 -16.34
C ARG A 117 -0.87 -4.53 -14.95
N ARG A 118 -1.73 -3.90 -14.15
CA ARG A 118 -2.13 -4.40 -12.84
C ARG A 118 -2.94 -5.69 -12.97
N GLU A 119 -3.98 -5.71 -13.81
CA GLU A 119 -4.80 -6.91 -14.04
C GLU A 119 -3.97 -8.06 -14.59
N ARG A 120 -3.08 -7.79 -15.55
CA ARG A 120 -2.15 -8.77 -16.09
C ARG A 120 -1.21 -9.33 -15.02
N LYS A 121 -0.72 -8.49 -14.10
CA LYS A 121 0.11 -8.93 -12.98
C LYS A 121 -0.67 -9.83 -12.03
N GLU A 122 -1.90 -9.44 -11.67
CA GLU A 122 -2.80 -10.24 -10.82
C GLU A 122 -3.14 -11.58 -11.49
N TRP A 123 -3.45 -11.60 -12.79
CA TRP A 123 -3.72 -12.82 -13.55
C TRP A 123 -2.50 -13.73 -13.64
N LEU A 124 -1.31 -13.19 -13.94
CA LEU A 124 -0.06 -13.98 -13.96
C LEU A 124 0.27 -14.55 -12.58
N GLN A 125 0.00 -13.81 -11.51
CA GLN A 125 0.14 -14.31 -10.14
C GLN A 125 -0.84 -15.44 -9.85
N ALA A 126 -2.12 -15.29 -10.21
CA ALA A 126 -3.13 -16.33 -10.04
C ALA A 126 -2.78 -17.61 -10.82
N ARG A 127 -2.42 -17.47 -12.10
CA ARG A 127 -1.96 -18.60 -12.94
C ARG A 127 -0.74 -19.29 -12.32
N ARG A 128 0.22 -18.52 -11.83
CA ARG A 128 1.41 -19.07 -11.16
C ARG A 128 1.05 -19.81 -9.88
N THR A 129 0.12 -19.29 -9.08
CA THR A 129 -0.37 -19.97 -7.88
C THR A 129 -1.00 -21.32 -8.22
N VAL A 130 -1.84 -21.38 -9.26
CA VAL A 130 -2.44 -22.63 -9.73
C VAL A 130 -1.36 -23.63 -10.17
N GLU A 131 -0.36 -23.18 -10.92
CA GLU A 131 0.71 -24.07 -11.39
C GLU A 131 1.60 -24.57 -10.22
N ILE A 132 1.89 -23.72 -9.24
CA ILE A 132 2.58 -24.13 -8.00
C ILE A 132 1.79 -25.23 -7.29
N ILE A 133 0.48 -25.05 -7.12
CA ILE A 133 -0.37 -26.03 -6.45
C ILE A 133 -0.40 -27.34 -7.25
N ARG A 134 -0.52 -27.27 -8.57
CA ARG A 134 -0.49 -28.44 -9.46
C ARG A 134 0.81 -29.23 -9.30
N LEU A 135 1.96 -28.58 -9.40
CA LEU A 135 3.27 -29.22 -9.25
C LEU A 135 3.48 -29.76 -7.83
N TYR A 136 2.98 -29.06 -6.81
CA TYR A 136 3.02 -29.54 -5.43
C TYR A 136 2.24 -30.84 -5.26
N PHE A 137 1.06 -30.98 -5.89
CA PHE A 137 0.29 -32.22 -5.88
C PHE A 137 0.92 -33.35 -6.68
N GLN A 138 1.80 -33.05 -7.64
CA GLN A 138 2.60 -34.03 -8.36
C GLN A 138 3.82 -34.53 -7.55
N GLY A 139 4.02 -34.04 -6.32
CA GLY A 139 5.09 -34.50 -5.43
C GLY A 139 6.43 -33.79 -5.61
N TYR A 140 6.51 -32.71 -6.40
CA TYR A 140 7.75 -31.95 -6.53
C TYR A 140 8.09 -31.20 -5.25
N SER A 141 9.39 -31.14 -4.91
CA SER A 141 9.90 -30.33 -3.81
C SER A 141 9.82 -28.83 -4.13
N ASN A 142 9.83 -27.97 -3.11
CA ASN A 142 9.75 -26.51 -3.30
C ASN A 142 10.86 -25.98 -4.24
N ASN A 143 12.06 -26.56 -4.19
CA ASN A 143 13.18 -26.20 -5.06
C ASN A 143 12.92 -26.63 -6.51
N GLN A 144 12.44 -27.85 -6.74
CA GLN A 144 12.11 -28.36 -8.07
C GLN A 144 10.97 -27.54 -8.71
N ILE A 145 9.93 -27.19 -7.94
CA ILE A 145 8.84 -26.32 -8.40
C ILE A 145 9.39 -24.95 -8.83
N GLY A 146 10.26 -24.36 -8.01
CA GLY A 146 10.89 -23.07 -8.29
C GLY A 146 11.70 -23.06 -9.59
N GLN A 147 12.39 -24.16 -9.90
CA GLN A 147 13.15 -24.36 -11.13
C GLN A 147 12.27 -24.60 -12.36
N LYS A 148 11.14 -25.32 -12.22
CA LYS A 148 10.23 -25.62 -13.33
C LYS A 148 9.39 -24.43 -13.79
N LEU A 149 9.15 -23.45 -12.93
CA LEU A 149 8.36 -22.25 -13.27
C LEU A 149 9.20 -21.23 -14.06
N ARG A 150 8.60 -20.62 -15.09
CA ARG A 150 9.21 -19.51 -15.85
C ARG A 150 8.44 -18.20 -15.65
N PRO A 151 9.12 -17.07 -15.29
CA PRO A 151 10.49 -16.99 -14.77
C PRO A 151 10.64 -17.77 -13.46
N SER A 152 11.88 -18.18 -13.14
CA SER A 152 12.19 -18.96 -11.94
C SER A 152 11.68 -18.27 -10.68
N VAL A 153 11.16 -19.07 -9.75
CA VAL A 153 10.55 -18.60 -8.52
C VAL A 153 11.36 -19.13 -7.35
N SER A 154 11.64 -18.30 -6.35
CA SER A 154 12.37 -18.76 -5.17
C SER A 154 11.57 -19.79 -4.38
N ALA A 155 12.25 -20.75 -3.78
CA ALA A 155 11.63 -21.78 -2.94
C ALA A 155 10.80 -21.19 -1.79
N GLY A 156 11.25 -20.07 -1.21
CA GLY A 156 10.48 -19.35 -0.18
C GLY A 156 9.16 -18.77 -0.71
N THR A 157 9.11 -18.33 -1.97
CA THR A 157 7.86 -17.88 -2.59
C THR A 157 6.91 -19.06 -2.82
N VAL A 158 7.43 -20.20 -3.27
CA VAL A 158 6.66 -21.45 -3.41
C VAL A 158 6.07 -21.86 -2.06
N GLN A 159 6.91 -21.92 -1.01
CA GLN A 159 6.47 -22.27 0.33
C GLN A 159 5.40 -21.32 0.87
N LYS A 160 5.56 -20.01 0.62
CA LYS A 160 4.54 -19.02 0.99
C LYS A 160 3.22 -19.28 0.29
N VAL A 161 3.22 -19.47 -1.03
CA VAL A 161 2.00 -19.75 -1.81
C VAL A 161 1.31 -21.04 -1.33
N VAL A 162 2.08 -22.09 -1.07
CA VAL A 162 1.57 -23.35 -0.50
C VAL A 162 0.98 -23.11 0.90
N SER A 163 1.64 -22.30 1.73
CA SER A 163 1.15 -21.97 3.08
C SER A 163 -0.12 -21.13 3.05
N ASP A 164 -0.20 -20.15 2.15
CA ASP A 164 -1.36 -19.28 1.98
C ASP A 164 -2.56 -20.05 1.38
N SER A 165 -2.29 -21.17 0.67
CA SER A 165 -3.29 -22.03 0.03
C SER A 165 -3.60 -23.31 0.81
N LYS A 166 -3.24 -23.39 2.11
CA LYS A 166 -3.39 -24.59 2.94
C LYS A 166 -4.80 -25.18 2.92
N ASP A 167 -5.83 -24.34 2.96
CA ASP A 167 -7.22 -24.78 3.01
C ASP A 167 -7.64 -25.46 1.71
N ILE A 168 -7.23 -24.90 0.55
CA ILE A 168 -7.47 -25.49 -0.78
C ILE A 168 -6.74 -26.83 -0.89
N ILE A 169 -5.49 -26.89 -0.42
CA ILE A 169 -4.70 -28.13 -0.45
C ILE A 169 -5.35 -29.20 0.44
N ALA A 170 -5.80 -28.84 1.64
CA ALA A 170 -6.49 -29.74 2.54
C ALA A 170 -7.81 -30.25 1.95
N PHE A 171 -8.59 -29.37 1.32
CA PHE A 171 -9.83 -29.72 0.61
C PHE A 171 -9.57 -30.72 -0.52
N VAL A 172 -8.60 -30.45 -1.40
CA VAL A 172 -8.25 -31.33 -2.52
C VAL A 172 -7.74 -32.68 -2.01
N ARG A 173 -6.87 -32.71 -0.99
CA ARG A 173 -6.43 -33.97 -0.34
C ARG A 173 -7.60 -34.75 0.23
N GLY A 174 -8.55 -34.07 0.88
CA GLY A 174 -9.76 -34.69 1.41
C GLY A 174 -10.62 -35.33 0.32
N ARG A 175 -10.77 -34.68 -0.83
CA ARG A 175 -11.48 -35.24 -2.00
C ARG A 175 -10.74 -36.42 -2.61
N VAL A 176 -9.43 -36.31 -2.86
CA VAL A 176 -8.63 -37.40 -3.40
C VAL A 176 -8.71 -38.62 -2.49
N ARG A 177 -8.57 -38.44 -1.17
CA ARG A 177 -8.73 -39.54 -0.19
C ARG A 177 -10.09 -40.21 -0.27
N ARG A 178 -11.20 -39.47 -0.43
CA ARG A 178 -12.52 -40.08 -0.58
C ARG A 178 -12.67 -40.87 -1.88
N ILE A 179 -12.03 -40.41 -2.96
CA ILE A 179 -12.03 -41.12 -4.24
C ILE A 179 -11.17 -42.38 -4.15
N THR A 180 -9.98 -42.30 -3.54
CA THR A 180 -9.06 -43.45 -3.40
C THR A 180 -9.45 -44.40 -2.28
N ALA A 181 -10.25 -43.96 -1.31
CA ALA A 181 -10.78 -44.80 -0.21
C ALA A 181 -12.12 -45.45 -0.58
N GLN A 182 -12.53 -45.44 -1.85
CA GLN A 182 -13.47 -46.45 -2.30
C GLN A 182 -12.84 -47.82 -2.04
N PRO A 183 -13.52 -48.70 -1.30
CA PRO A 183 -12.92 -49.94 -0.82
C PRO A 183 -12.62 -50.85 -2.02
N VAL A 184 -11.34 -51.08 -2.29
CA VAL A 184 -10.92 -52.36 -2.83
C VAL A 184 -11.21 -53.36 -1.71
N GLN A 185 -12.30 -54.11 -1.85
CA GLN A 185 -12.62 -55.20 -0.96
C GLN A 185 -11.47 -56.21 -1.00
N GLY A 186 -10.74 -56.33 0.09
CA GLY A 186 -9.69 -57.32 0.23
C GLY A 186 -8.64 -56.92 1.26
N GLU A 187 -8.78 -57.53 2.45
CA GLU A 187 -7.67 -57.84 3.37
C GLU A 187 -7.06 -56.65 4.14
N SER A 188 -6.61 -56.75 5.38
CA SER A 188 -6.50 -57.85 6.34
C SER A 188 -6.55 -57.22 7.74
N GLN A 189 -7.21 -57.92 8.66
CA GLN A 189 -7.09 -57.70 10.10
C GLN A 189 -5.78 -58.33 10.59
N ALA A 190 -4.83 -57.52 11.07
CA ALA A 190 -3.77 -58.03 11.94
C ALA A 190 -3.10 -56.92 12.76
N ALA A 191 -2.68 -57.32 13.96
CA ALA A 191 -1.88 -56.58 14.96
C ALA A 191 -2.62 -55.54 15.82
N LYS A 192 -3.39 -56.05 16.79
CA LYS A 192 -3.66 -55.39 18.07
C LYS A 192 -2.36 -55.32 18.89
N GLY A 193 -1.53 -54.31 18.62
CA GLY A 193 -0.53 -53.82 19.57
C GLY A 193 -1.12 -52.62 20.32
N GLY A 194 -1.00 -52.57 21.64
CA GLY A 194 -1.58 -51.53 22.50
C GLY A 194 -1.15 -50.12 22.08
N LEU A 195 -1.94 -49.49 21.21
CA LEU A 195 -1.73 -48.13 20.76
C LEU A 195 -2.15 -47.19 21.88
N LEU A 196 -1.18 -46.47 22.45
CA LEU A 196 -1.39 -45.24 23.22
C LEU A 196 -2.49 -44.43 22.50
N LYS A 197 -3.60 -44.19 23.20
CA LYS A 197 -4.75 -43.45 22.67
C LYS A 197 -4.21 -42.14 22.07
N LYS A 198 -4.27 -42.02 20.74
CA LYS A 198 -3.87 -40.80 20.05
C LYS A 198 -4.68 -39.65 20.66
N PRO A 199 -4.05 -38.53 21.03
CA PRO A 199 -4.77 -37.40 21.59
C PRO A 199 -5.89 -36.97 20.65
N SER A 200 -7.05 -36.63 21.23
CA SER A 200 -8.18 -36.11 20.47
C SER A 200 -7.72 -34.96 19.55
N PRO A 201 -8.21 -34.86 18.31
CA PRO A 201 -7.91 -33.74 17.41
C PRO A 201 -8.10 -32.37 18.06
N GLU A 202 -9.08 -32.25 18.97
CA GLU A 202 -9.35 -31.04 19.75
C GLU A 202 -8.23 -30.74 20.74
N ALA A 203 -7.74 -31.75 21.47
CA ALA A 203 -6.61 -31.60 22.39
C ALA A 203 -5.32 -31.18 21.65
N VAL A 204 -5.09 -31.71 20.44
CA VAL A 204 -3.96 -31.31 19.60
C VAL A 204 -4.12 -29.87 19.09
N ALA A 205 -5.34 -29.45 18.74
CA ALA A 205 -5.61 -28.10 18.30
C ALA A 205 -5.43 -27.08 19.44
N GLN A 206 -5.91 -27.41 20.63
CA GLN A 206 -5.77 -26.59 21.83
C GLN A 206 -4.31 -26.44 22.23
N ALA A 207 -3.56 -27.54 22.31
CA ALA A 207 -2.12 -27.50 22.61
C ALA A 207 -1.34 -26.60 21.63
N LYS A 208 -1.67 -26.65 20.33
CA LYS A 208 -1.06 -25.75 19.32
C LYS A 208 -1.49 -24.29 19.49
N ALA A 209 -2.71 -24.03 19.93
CA ALA A 209 -3.19 -22.69 20.21
C ALA A 209 -2.46 -22.09 21.41
N ASP A 210 -2.26 -22.88 22.47
CA ASP A 210 -1.55 -22.49 23.68
C ASP A 210 -0.06 -22.25 23.39
N GLU A 211 0.61 -23.16 22.66
CA GLU A 211 2.00 -22.98 22.23
C GLU A 211 2.16 -21.70 21.38
N ARG A 212 1.19 -21.40 20.51
CA ARG A 212 1.17 -20.17 19.72
C ARG A 212 0.98 -18.94 20.62
N ALA A 213 0.10 -19.00 21.61
CA ALA A 213 -0.15 -17.91 22.55
C ALA A 213 1.10 -17.61 23.39
N GLU A 214 1.77 -18.64 23.90
CA GLU A 214 3.03 -18.54 24.64
C GLU A 214 4.13 -17.91 23.78
N ARG A 215 4.27 -18.36 22.53
CA ARG A 215 5.23 -17.79 21.58
C ARG A 215 4.96 -16.31 21.31
N ILE A 216 3.69 -15.92 21.16
CA ILE A 216 3.29 -14.51 20.97
C ILE A 216 3.60 -13.70 22.24
N ALA A 217 3.35 -14.24 23.42
CA ALA A 217 3.65 -13.60 24.70
C ALA A 217 5.16 -13.39 24.86
N LEU A 218 5.97 -14.41 24.57
CA LEU A 218 7.43 -14.34 24.60
C LEU A 218 7.97 -13.27 23.64
N HIS A 219 7.55 -13.29 22.37
CA HIS A 219 7.94 -12.28 21.38
C HIS A 219 7.53 -10.87 21.80
N THR A 220 6.38 -10.73 22.47
CA THR A 220 5.92 -9.45 22.99
C THR A 220 6.82 -8.97 24.14
N ARG A 221 7.20 -9.86 25.07
CA ARG A 221 8.14 -9.56 26.17
C ARG A 221 9.51 -9.15 25.61
N TRP A 222 10.06 -9.91 24.67
CA TRP A 222 11.33 -9.59 24.01
C TRP A 222 11.27 -8.25 23.27
N GLY A 223 10.24 -8.05 22.44
CA GLY A 223 10.07 -6.78 21.72
C GLY A 223 9.99 -5.55 22.63
N VAL A 224 9.43 -5.69 23.84
CA VAL A 224 9.42 -4.63 24.86
C VAL A 224 10.82 -4.37 25.40
N GLN A 225 11.56 -5.42 25.78
CA GLN A 225 12.91 -5.28 26.35
C GLN A 225 13.91 -4.74 25.32
N ILE A 226 13.90 -5.27 24.10
CA ILE A 226 14.69 -4.79 22.96
C ILE A 226 14.45 -3.29 22.74
N TYR A 227 13.19 -2.86 22.71
CA TYR A 227 12.87 -1.44 22.55
C TYR A 227 13.36 -0.58 23.72
N ARG A 228 13.28 -1.06 24.96
CA ARG A 228 13.79 -0.34 26.14
C ARG A 228 15.30 -0.15 26.06
N GLN A 229 16.04 -1.21 25.73
CA GLN A 229 17.50 -1.14 25.58
C GLN A 229 17.89 -0.25 24.39
N PHE A 230 17.19 -0.37 23.25
CA PHE A 230 17.37 0.50 22.09
C PHE A 230 17.15 1.98 22.42
N ARG A 231 16.12 2.29 23.21
CA ARG A 231 15.86 3.67 23.65
C ARG A 231 16.89 4.18 24.66
N ARG A 232 17.37 3.33 25.57
CA ARG A 232 18.39 3.71 26.57
C ARG A 232 19.74 4.03 25.92
N SER A 233 20.14 3.21 24.96
CA SER A 233 21.39 3.40 24.20
C SER A 233 21.32 4.57 23.22
N SER A 234 20.13 4.89 22.68
CA SER A 234 19.91 6.02 21.77
C SER A 234 21.00 6.13 20.66
N PRO A 235 21.19 5.07 19.84
CA PRO A 235 22.23 5.06 18.83
C PRO A 235 22.06 6.23 17.86
N LYS A 236 23.14 6.99 17.63
CA LYS A 236 23.14 8.20 16.80
C LYS A 236 23.33 7.85 15.32
N GLY A 237 24.07 6.77 15.04
CA GLY A 237 24.43 6.36 13.68
C GLY A 237 23.83 5.01 13.24
N PRO A 238 23.87 4.72 11.92
CA PRO A 238 23.46 3.42 11.38
C PRO A 238 24.38 2.27 11.84
N GLU A 239 25.66 2.54 12.08
CA GLU A 239 26.66 1.55 12.52
C GLU A 239 26.45 1.15 13.98
N GLU A 240 26.43 2.13 14.89
CA GLU A 240 26.08 1.92 16.31
C GLU A 240 24.75 1.18 16.46
N ARG A 241 23.75 1.55 15.64
CA ARG A 241 22.47 0.85 15.59
C ARG A 241 22.65 -0.60 15.16
N ARG A 242 23.45 -0.88 14.13
CA ARG A 242 23.67 -2.25 13.65
C ARG A 242 24.40 -3.10 14.69
N GLU A 243 25.41 -2.55 15.36
CA GLU A 243 26.16 -3.23 16.41
C GLU A 243 25.30 -3.55 17.63
N LEU A 244 24.50 -2.59 18.09
CA LEU A 244 23.53 -2.81 19.15
C LEU A 244 22.51 -3.89 18.79
N LEU A 245 21.98 -3.88 17.56
CA LEU A 245 21.03 -4.91 17.15
C LEU A 245 21.69 -6.29 17.03
N LYS A 246 22.98 -6.36 16.69
CA LYS A 246 23.75 -7.61 16.70
C LYS A 246 23.97 -8.11 18.14
N SER A 247 24.33 -7.25 19.09
CA SER A 247 24.52 -7.65 20.49
C SER A 247 23.20 -8.12 21.12
N LEU A 248 22.10 -7.45 20.80
CA LEU A 248 20.75 -7.87 21.16
C LEU A 248 20.37 -9.22 20.52
N GLY A 249 20.73 -9.44 19.25
CA GLY A 249 20.52 -10.73 18.59
C GLY A 249 21.23 -11.88 19.30
N LYS A 250 22.49 -11.66 19.73
CA LYS A 250 23.23 -12.61 20.55
C LYS A 250 22.57 -12.85 21.91
N GLN A 251 22.13 -11.79 22.61
CA GLN A 251 21.50 -11.90 23.93
C GLN A 251 20.20 -12.72 23.93
N TYR A 252 19.41 -12.62 22.86
CA TYR A 252 18.12 -13.31 22.73
C TYR A 252 18.19 -14.54 21.82
N GLU A 253 19.38 -14.96 21.40
CA GLU A 253 19.61 -16.11 20.50
C GLU A 253 18.77 -16.06 19.22
N VAL A 254 18.64 -14.88 18.62
CA VAL A 254 17.86 -14.65 17.40
C VAL A 254 18.64 -13.85 16.37
N ASP A 255 18.31 -14.09 15.10
CA ASP A 255 18.98 -13.39 14.01
C ASP A 255 18.67 -11.87 14.01
N LEU A 256 19.57 -11.12 13.37
CA LEU A 256 19.48 -9.66 13.27
C LEU A 256 18.19 -9.21 12.56
N VAL A 257 17.70 -9.97 11.58
CA VAL A 257 16.50 -9.65 10.80
C VAL A 257 15.27 -9.71 11.72
N TYR A 258 15.21 -10.71 12.58
CA TYR A 258 14.14 -10.95 13.52
C TYR A 258 14.10 -9.90 14.62
N ILE A 259 15.26 -9.54 15.19
CA ILE A 259 15.38 -8.41 16.14
C ILE A 259 14.87 -7.11 15.51
N ASN A 260 15.30 -6.81 14.27
CA ASN A 260 14.88 -5.60 13.58
C ASN A 260 13.36 -5.61 13.31
N TRP A 261 12.78 -6.78 12.98
CA TRP A 261 11.34 -6.95 12.84
C TRP A 261 10.59 -6.70 14.16
N LEU A 262 11.04 -7.28 15.28
CA LEU A 262 10.46 -7.08 16.62
C LEU A 262 10.51 -5.60 17.02
N LEU A 263 11.67 -4.96 16.84
CA LEU A 263 11.86 -3.54 17.12
C LEU A 263 10.93 -2.67 16.26
N GLY A 264 10.87 -2.92 14.95
CA GLY A 264 10.00 -2.19 14.03
C GLY A 264 8.52 -2.34 14.39
N ARG A 265 8.08 -3.54 14.77
CA ARG A 265 6.71 -3.80 15.24
C ARG A 265 6.42 -3.04 16.54
N ARG A 266 7.38 -3.01 17.48
CA ARG A 266 7.23 -2.29 18.74
C ARG A 266 7.20 -0.78 18.53
N LEU A 267 8.09 -0.22 17.71
CA LEU A 267 8.12 1.21 17.36
C LEU A 267 6.79 1.66 16.75
N LYS A 268 6.19 0.85 15.85
CA LYS A 268 4.85 1.14 15.32
C LYS A 268 3.80 1.20 16.42
N LYS A 269 3.75 0.22 17.33
CA LYS A 269 2.80 0.24 18.47
C LYS A 269 3.01 1.45 19.37
N VAL A 270 4.26 1.77 19.70
CA VAL A 270 4.60 2.93 20.54
C VAL A 270 4.19 4.23 19.87
N LYS A 271 4.44 4.37 18.56
CA LYS A 271 4.00 5.53 17.77
C LYS A 271 2.48 5.70 17.86
N VAL A 272 1.71 4.64 17.62
CA VAL A 272 0.24 4.68 17.74
C VAL A 272 -0.18 5.08 19.16
N TYR A 273 0.44 4.52 20.20
CA TYR A 273 0.15 4.87 21.59
C TYR A 273 0.45 6.35 21.90
N ILE A 274 1.59 6.88 21.45
CA ILE A 274 1.96 8.29 21.64
C ILE A 274 0.97 9.19 20.90
N GLU A 275 0.60 8.84 19.66
CA GLU A 275 -0.39 9.58 18.87
C GLU A 275 -1.76 9.58 19.57
N GLN A 276 -2.22 8.44 20.08
CA GLN A 276 -3.46 8.33 20.86
C GLN A 276 -3.41 9.17 22.14
N ARG A 277 -2.30 9.13 22.88
CA ARG A 277 -2.12 9.93 24.11
C ARG A 277 -2.12 11.43 23.81
N ARG A 278 -1.44 11.85 22.74
CA ARG A 278 -1.44 13.25 22.26
C ARG A 278 -2.84 13.69 21.83
N LEU A 279 -3.54 12.85 21.09
CA LEU A 279 -4.91 13.10 20.65
C LEU A 279 -5.88 13.24 21.84
N ALA A 280 -5.77 12.36 22.84
CA ALA A 280 -6.53 12.48 24.09
C ALA A 280 -6.18 13.78 24.86
N ALA A 281 -4.91 14.18 24.90
CA ALA A 281 -4.49 15.44 25.51
C ALA A 281 -5.08 16.66 24.78
N VAL A 282 -5.04 16.66 23.44
CA VAL A 282 -5.67 17.69 22.61
C VAL A 282 -7.15 17.82 22.92
N TYR A 283 -7.88 16.69 23.04
CA TYR A 283 -9.31 16.72 23.33
C TYR A 283 -9.60 17.27 24.72
N ARG A 284 -8.84 16.87 25.74
CA ARG A 284 -8.99 17.39 27.10
C ARG A 284 -8.76 18.90 27.17
N LEU A 285 -7.71 19.40 26.52
CA LEU A 285 -7.40 20.83 26.51
C LEU A 285 -8.40 21.64 25.68
N HIS A 286 -8.88 21.09 24.56
CA HIS A 286 -9.92 21.74 23.76
C HIS A 286 -11.24 21.83 24.52
N ARG A 287 -11.63 20.80 25.30
CA ARG A 287 -12.83 20.85 26.17
C ARG A 287 -12.73 21.93 27.25
N ARG A 288 -11.52 22.34 27.64
CA ARG A 288 -11.27 23.47 28.55
C ARG A 288 -11.29 24.83 27.85
N GLY A 289 -11.63 24.90 26.56
CA GLY A 289 -11.72 26.16 25.81
C GLY A 289 -10.37 26.76 25.39
N LEU A 290 -9.26 26.01 25.47
CA LEU A 290 -7.97 26.53 25.01
C LEU A 290 -7.95 26.69 23.48
N THR A 291 -7.28 27.76 23.02
CA THR A 291 -7.04 28.00 21.60
C THR A 291 -6.07 26.96 21.03
N ASN A 292 -6.20 26.63 19.73
CA ASN A 292 -5.35 25.63 19.08
C ASN A 292 -3.84 25.92 19.26
N LYS A 293 -3.45 27.20 19.23
CA LYS A 293 -2.07 27.65 19.47
C LYS A 293 -1.56 27.29 20.88
N LYS A 294 -2.38 27.52 21.93
CA LYS A 294 -2.03 27.15 23.31
C LYS A 294 -1.94 25.63 23.47
N ILE A 295 -2.86 24.89 22.83
CA ILE A 295 -2.84 23.41 22.83
C ILE A 295 -1.60 22.87 22.12
N ALA A 296 -1.23 23.47 20.99
CA ALA A 296 -0.08 23.09 20.18
C ALA A 296 1.22 23.17 21.00
N ILE A 297 1.43 24.28 21.71
CA ILE A 297 2.57 24.47 22.62
C ILE A 297 2.55 23.43 23.74
N ALA A 298 1.40 23.27 24.41
CA ALA A 298 1.28 22.36 25.56
C ALA A 298 1.52 20.87 25.21
N VAL A 299 1.17 20.43 23.99
CA VAL A 299 1.30 19.03 23.56
C VAL A 299 2.59 18.78 22.74
N GLY A 300 3.31 19.85 22.36
CA GLY A 300 4.48 19.76 21.47
C GLY A 300 4.09 19.34 20.05
N LEU A 301 3.05 19.96 19.51
CA LEU A 301 2.54 19.71 18.15
C LEU A 301 2.47 21.00 17.34
N HIS A 302 2.45 20.88 16.02
CA HIS A 302 2.18 22.00 15.14
C HIS A 302 0.68 22.37 15.17
N ASP A 303 0.35 23.66 15.09
CA ASP A 303 -1.03 24.18 15.15
C ASP A 303 -1.96 23.52 14.11
N ARG A 304 -1.51 23.44 12.84
CA ARG A 304 -2.21 22.69 11.77
C ARG A 304 -2.57 21.24 12.16
N THR A 305 -1.72 20.54 12.91
CA THR A 305 -1.98 19.17 13.36
C THR A 305 -3.07 19.13 14.42
N VAL A 306 -3.05 20.08 15.36
CA VAL A 306 -4.11 20.24 16.37
C VAL A 306 -5.44 20.54 15.69
N ALA A 307 -5.48 21.50 14.75
CA ALA A 307 -6.67 21.83 13.99
C ALA A 307 -7.24 20.61 13.23
N ARG A 308 -6.36 19.77 12.65
CA ARG A 308 -6.76 18.50 12.00
C ARG A 308 -7.40 17.53 13.00
N TYR A 309 -6.81 17.34 14.19
CA TYR A 309 -7.37 16.45 15.21
C TYR A 309 -8.71 16.94 15.75
N VAL A 310 -8.85 18.23 16.01
CA VAL A 310 -10.13 18.83 16.44
C VAL A 310 -11.19 18.65 15.35
N ARG A 311 -10.84 18.87 14.07
CA ARG A 311 -11.75 18.65 12.93
C ARG A 311 -12.19 17.18 12.85
N GLN A 312 -11.26 16.24 12.99
CA GLN A 312 -11.58 14.80 12.98
C GLN A 312 -12.51 14.44 14.14
N ALA A 313 -12.24 14.93 15.35
CA ALA A 313 -13.09 14.68 16.51
C ALA A 313 -14.52 15.23 16.37
N ARG A 314 -14.68 16.40 15.72
CA ARG A 314 -16.01 16.95 15.39
C ARG A 314 -16.74 16.07 14.38
N LYS A 315 -16.05 15.53 13.38
CA LYS A 315 -16.62 14.57 12.42
C LYS A 315 -17.05 13.27 13.09
N ASP A 316 -16.25 12.79 14.03
CA ASP A 316 -16.51 11.56 14.80
C ASP A 316 -17.57 11.76 15.91
N GLY A 317 -18.15 12.96 16.06
CA GLY A 317 -19.13 13.27 17.12
C GLY A 317 -18.56 13.33 18.54
N LYS A 318 -17.24 13.27 18.71
CA LYS A 318 -16.57 13.24 20.03
C LYS A 318 -16.43 14.61 20.70
N LEU A 319 -16.57 15.68 19.91
CA LEU A 319 -16.59 17.07 20.36
C LEU A 319 -17.86 17.73 19.85
N GLN A 320 -18.63 18.34 20.75
CA GLN A 320 -19.74 19.20 20.38
C GLN A 320 -19.22 20.40 19.57
N LYS A 321 -20.05 20.91 18.64
CA LYS A 321 -19.77 22.17 17.97
C LYS A 321 -19.65 23.22 19.06
N THR A 322 -18.45 23.76 19.25
CA THR A 322 -18.24 24.87 20.17
C THR A 322 -19.19 25.98 19.72
N PRO A 323 -20.07 26.50 20.59
CA PRO A 323 -20.86 27.67 20.23
C PRO A 323 -19.88 28.74 19.74
N PRO A 324 -20.24 29.52 18.70
CA PRO A 324 -19.39 30.62 18.25
C PRO A 324 -19.00 31.39 19.50
N VAL A 325 -17.70 31.57 19.72
CA VAL A 325 -17.19 32.37 20.84
C VAL A 325 -17.93 33.68 20.69
N MET A 326 -18.94 33.92 21.55
CA MET A 326 -19.55 35.23 21.63
C MET A 326 -18.36 36.12 21.86
N LYS A 327 -18.09 37.01 20.89
CA LYS A 327 -17.12 38.07 21.08
C LYS A 327 -17.61 38.73 22.35
N VAL A 328 -16.97 38.41 23.48
CA VAL A 328 -17.08 39.20 24.67
C VAL A 328 -16.50 40.49 24.19
N GLN A 329 -17.40 41.38 23.73
CA GLN A 329 -17.06 42.76 23.46
C GLN A 329 -16.31 43.19 24.70
N GLU A 330 -15.10 43.70 24.50
CA GLU A 330 -14.27 44.27 25.54
C GLU A 330 -15.02 45.49 26.10
N ALA A 331 -16.08 45.22 26.87
CA ALA A 331 -16.78 46.17 27.69
C ALA A 331 -15.94 46.31 28.96
N ARG A 332 -14.85 47.06 28.83
CA ARG A 332 -14.09 47.73 29.90
C ARG A 332 -12.84 48.32 29.26
N TYR A 333 -13.00 49.54 28.75
CA TYR A 333 -12.18 50.72 29.03
C TYR A 333 -12.79 51.89 28.21
N ALA A 334 -13.87 52.44 28.77
CA ALA A 334 -14.22 53.86 28.66
C ALA A 334 -14.06 54.44 30.06
#